data_AF-U1MW38-F1
#
_entry.id   AF-U1MW38-F1
#
_cell.length_a   1.000
_cell.length_b   1.000
_cell.length_c   1.000
_cell.angle_alpha   90.00
_cell.angle_beta   90.00
_cell.angle_gamma   90.00
#
_symmetry.space_group_name_H-M   'P 1'
#
loop_
_entity.id
_entity.type
_entity.pdbx_description
1 polymer ?
#
loop_
_entity_poly.entity_id
_entity_poly.type
_entity_poly.pdbx_seq_one_letter_code
_entity_poly.pdbx_strand_id
1 'polypeptide(L)'
;FTNAYSVFDWGPMPDKIPRKGPSLCTMGADTFERLADHGVPTHYQGVIVDGDPSSLAAARTPPTELAFDLARVPELPETNRRYDYDAYFDAASTNVLVPLEVVVRNAVPVGSSLRRRRSPRDCGLDQANWPDHPVALPEPLVEFSTKLEASDRYLDRQEAAAIAGPVALPELEELALAVNEVITARAEAVGLTHQDGKIECVLTDGTLRVGDVAGTLDENRFRYQDQQLSKELLREYHRQHQSTWVEAVTAAKTAARQDSRTDWREQCSRSPTPLPTPVVATVSKLYATATDAYTGRDWFGVGSLETAASAAEQLTAPGG
;
A
#
# COMPACT_ATOMS: atom_id res chain seq x y z
N PHE A 1 3.55 8.87 -11.36
CA PHE A 1 3.46 7.40 -11.25
C PHE A 1 4.28 6.73 -12.35
N THR A 2 5.07 5.70 -12.03
CA THR A 2 5.88 4.97 -13.02
C THR A 2 5.48 3.50 -13.12
N ASN A 3 5.98 2.82 -14.15
CA ASN A 3 5.79 1.39 -14.34
C ASN A 3 6.75 0.52 -13.50
N ALA A 4 7.56 1.13 -12.63
CA ALA A 4 8.41 0.37 -11.71
C ALA A 4 7.56 -0.31 -10.63
N TYR A 5 8.05 -1.43 -10.14
CA TYR A 5 7.50 -2.11 -8.98
C TYR A 5 8.63 -2.51 -8.04
N SER A 6 8.26 -2.75 -6.78
CA SER A 6 9.16 -3.24 -5.74
C SER A 6 8.46 -4.31 -4.92
N VAL A 7 9.22 -5.33 -4.53
CA VAL A 7 8.79 -6.39 -3.62
C VAL A 7 9.90 -6.66 -2.60
N PHE A 8 9.53 -7.14 -1.41
CA PHE A 8 10.45 -7.46 -0.31
C PHE A 8 11.39 -6.29 0.07
N ASP A 9 10.94 -5.05 -0.09
CA ASP A 9 11.71 -3.82 0.15
C ASP A 9 13.03 -3.76 -0.65
N TRP A 10 13.17 -4.54 -1.72
CA TRP A 10 14.40 -4.61 -2.51
C TRP A 10 14.76 -3.27 -3.17
N GLY A 11 13.75 -2.43 -3.45
CA GLY A 11 13.87 -1.29 -4.35
C GLY A 11 13.33 -1.62 -5.75
N PRO A 12 13.66 -0.82 -6.77
CA PRO A 12 13.19 -1.05 -8.13
C PRO A 12 13.62 -2.41 -8.66
N MET A 13 12.66 -3.18 -9.16
CA MET A 13 12.91 -4.46 -9.81
C MET A 13 13.49 -4.26 -11.22
N PRO A 14 14.22 -5.25 -11.78
CA PRO A 14 14.86 -5.10 -13.09
C PRO A 14 13.87 -4.87 -14.23
N ASP A 15 12.63 -5.34 -14.09
CA ASP A 15 11.56 -5.15 -15.07
C ASP A 15 10.63 -4.00 -14.72
N LYS A 16 9.99 -3.46 -15.75
CA LYS A 16 8.84 -2.57 -15.63
C LYS A 16 7.58 -3.33 -15.99
N ILE A 17 6.48 -3.04 -15.31
CA ILE A 17 5.15 -3.56 -15.63
C ILE A 17 4.41 -2.49 -16.45
N PRO A 18 4.22 -2.66 -17.77
CA PRO A 18 3.50 -1.69 -18.57
C PRO A 18 2.12 -1.38 -17.99
N ARG A 19 1.63 -0.15 -18.15
CA ARG A 19 0.34 0.36 -17.63
C ARG A 19 0.22 0.45 -16.10
N LYS A 20 1.11 -0.15 -15.30
CA LYS A 20 1.06 -0.06 -13.83
C LYS A 20 0.99 1.38 -13.33
N GLY A 21 1.87 2.26 -13.83
CA GLY A 21 1.89 3.66 -13.41
C GLY A 21 0.56 4.37 -13.67
N PRO A 22 0.08 4.39 -14.94
CA PRO A 22 -1.21 4.95 -15.26
C PRO A 22 -2.39 4.32 -14.51
N SER A 23 -2.39 3.00 -14.30
CA SER A 23 -3.42 2.30 -13.54
C SER A 23 -3.54 2.81 -12.11
N LEU A 24 -2.40 2.88 -11.40
CA LEU A 24 -2.37 3.35 -10.01
C LEU A 24 -2.72 4.83 -9.89
N CYS A 25 -2.26 5.65 -10.84
CA CYS A 25 -2.62 7.08 -10.90
C CYS A 25 -4.12 7.28 -11.10
N THR A 26 -4.72 6.54 -12.04
CA THR A 26 -6.16 6.60 -12.34
C THR A 26 -6.98 6.14 -11.14
N MET A 27 -6.60 5.03 -10.51
CA MET A 27 -7.29 4.47 -9.35
C MET A 27 -7.17 5.36 -8.11
N GLY A 28 -5.99 5.96 -7.89
CA GLY A 28 -5.74 6.91 -6.82
C GLY A 28 -6.57 8.19 -6.99
N ALA A 29 -6.63 8.74 -8.22
CA ALA A 29 -7.47 9.90 -8.53
C ALA A 29 -8.96 9.62 -8.26
N ASP A 30 -9.50 8.51 -8.79
CA ASP A 30 -10.90 8.11 -8.56
C ASP A 30 -11.18 7.93 -7.06
N THR A 31 -10.25 7.35 -6.30
CA THR A 31 -10.38 7.22 -4.85
C THR A 31 -10.41 8.59 -4.17
N PHE A 32 -9.48 9.50 -4.49
CA PHE A 32 -9.44 10.82 -3.86
C PHE A 32 -10.68 11.66 -4.17
N GLU A 33 -11.20 11.59 -5.40
CA GLU A 33 -12.45 12.28 -5.75
C GLU A 33 -13.63 11.71 -4.95
N ARG A 34 -13.72 10.38 -4.76
CA ARG A 34 -14.72 9.77 -3.90
C ARG A 34 -14.58 10.15 -2.43
N LEU A 35 -13.34 10.24 -1.92
CA LEU A 35 -13.07 10.69 -0.56
C LEU A 35 -13.57 12.14 -0.37
N ALA A 36 -13.30 13.02 -1.33
CA ALA A 36 -13.81 14.39 -1.30
C ALA A 36 -15.34 14.44 -1.31
N ASP A 37 -16.01 13.61 -2.12
CA ASP A 37 -17.47 13.51 -2.15
C ASP A 37 -18.08 13.05 -0.81
N HIS A 38 -17.31 12.34 0.02
CA HIS A 38 -17.69 11.90 1.37
C HIS A 38 -17.18 12.83 2.48
N GLY A 39 -16.63 14.01 2.12
CA GLY A 39 -16.13 14.99 3.08
C GLY A 39 -14.85 14.58 3.80
N VAL A 40 -14.13 13.57 3.29
CA VAL A 40 -12.84 13.16 3.84
C VAL A 40 -11.76 14.12 3.33
N PRO A 41 -11.02 14.81 4.21
CA PRO A 41 -10.02 15.79 3.81
C PRO A 41 -8.78 15.11 3.22
N THR A 42 -8.29 15.62 2.10
CA THR A 42 -7.11 15.07 1.39
C THR A 42 -6.20 16.22 0.93
N HIS A 43 -4.94 15.92 0.61
CA HIS A 43 -4.03 16.86 -0.04
C HIS A 43 -4.12 16.84 -1.58
N TYR A 44 -5.07 16.10 -2.16
CA TYR A 44 -5.22 15.91 -3.61
C TYR A 44 -5.84 17.12 -4.30
N GLN A 45 -5.23 17.53 -5.42
CA GLN A 45 -5.65 18.70 -6.20
C GLN A 45 -6.17 18.34 -7.61
N GLY A 46 -5.96 17.11 -8.09
CA GLY A 46 -6.38 16.70 -9.42
C GLY A 46 -5.37 15.82 -10.14
N VAL A 47 -5.76 15.29 -11.30
CA VAL A 47 -4.82 14.73 -12.28
C VAL A 47 -4.33 15.85 -13.19
N ILE A 48 -3.12 15.73 -13.74
CA ILE A 48 -2.60 16.74 -14.66
C ILE A 48 -3.23 16.55 -16.04
N VAL A 49 -3.94 17.57 -16.53
CA VAL A 49 -4.50 17.67 -17.88
C VAL A 49 -4.02 18.97 -18.51
N ASP A 50 -3.37 18.88 -19.66
CA ASP A 50 -2.82 20.03 -20.39
C ASP A 50 -1.89 20.95 -19.55
N GLY A 51 -1.26 20.39 -18.52
CA GLY A 51 -0.30 21.07 -17.65
C GLY A 51 -0.88 21.57 -16.31
N ASP A 52 -2.20 21.53 -16.14
CA ASP A 52 -2.88 22.02 -14.95
C ASP A 52 -3.62 20.89 -14.21
N PRO A 53 -3.78 20.99 -12.87
CA PRO A 53 -4.64 20.10 -12.11
C PRO A 53 -6.10 20.20 -12.57
N SER A 54 -6.72 19.04 -12.82
CA SER A 54 -8.12 18.92 -13.20
C SER A 54 -8.72 17.63 -12.63
N SER A 55 -10.04 17.51 -12.67
CA SER A 55 -10.71 16.25 -12.32
C SER A 55 -10.34 15.12 -13.28
N LEU A 56 -10.39 13.89 -12.80
CA LEU A 56 -10.18 12.67 -13.57
C LEU A 56 -11.14 12.59 -14.77
N ALA A 57 -12.37 13.09 -14.62
CA ALA A 57 -13.35 13.12 -15.70
C ALA A 57 -12.87 13.90 -16.94
N ALA A 58 -12.03 14.93 -16.76
CA ALA A 58 -11.46 15.71 -17.86
C ALA A 58 -10.38 14.95 -18.65
N ALA A 59 -9.76 13.93 -18.04
CA ALA A 59 -8.73 13.13 -18.68
C ALA A 59 -9.32 12.23 -19.78
N ARG A 60 -8.70 12.27 -20.97
CA ARG A 60 -9.07 11.44 -22.14
C ARG A 60 -8.35 10.10 -22.18
N THR A 61 -7.19 10.03 -21.56
CA THR A 61 -6.36 8.82 -21.42
C THR A 61 -6.02 8.62 -19.95
N PRO A 62 -5.73 7.38 -19.50
CA PRO A 62 -5.37 7.15 -18.11
C PRO A 62 -4.15 8.01 -17.72
N PRO A 63 -4.28 8.91 -16.72
CA PRO A 63 -3.24 9.85 -16.34
C PRO A 63 -2.04 9.16 -15.70
N THR A 64 -0.89 9.83 -15.67
CA THR A 64 0.33 9.36 -14.99
C THR A 64 0.79 10.24 -13.84
N GLU A 65 0.15 11.39 -13.64
CA GLU A 65 0.54 12.43 -12.70
C GLU A 65 -0.68 12.91 -11.90
N LEU A 66 -0.47 13.08 -10.60
CA LEU A 66 -1.41 13.70 -9.67
C LEU A 66 -0.76 14.96 -9.12
N ALA A 67 -1.57 15.99 -8.91
CA ALA A 67 -1.19 17.18 -8.17
C ALA A 67 -1.59 17.04 -6.70
N PHE A 68 -0.70 17.48 -5.81
CA PHE A 68 -0.90 17.46 -4.36
C PHE A 68 -0.42 18.77 -3.73
N ASP A 69 -1.04 19.14 -2.61
CA ASP A 69 -0.49 20.15 -1.71
C ASP A 69 0.76 19.57 -1.02
N LEU A 70 1.94 20.11 -1.33
CA LEU A 70 3.22 19.54 -0.89
C LEU A 70 3.39 19.56 0.64
N ALA A 71 3.36 18.38 1.24
CA ALA A 71 3.75 18.18 2.63
C ALA A 71 5.27 18.37 2.83
N ARG A 72 5.63 18.91 3.98
CA ARG A 72 6.99 19.03 4.48
C ARG A 72 7.37 17.72 5.15
N VAL A 73 8.58 17.25 4.84
CA VAL A 73 9.21 16.11 5.50
C VAL A 73 10.57 16.58 5.99
N PRO A 74 10.66 17.22 7.17
CA PRO A 74 11.93 17.57 7.79
C PRO A 74 12.83 16.34 7.95
N GLU A 75 14.12 16.57 8.15
CA GLU A 75 15.02 15.51 8.58
C GLU A 75 14.58 15.01 9.95
N LEU A 76 14.42 13.69 10.12
CA LEU A 76 14.11 13.06 11.40
C LEU A 76 15.43 12.77 12.12
N PRO A 77 15.83 13.54 13.14
CA PRO A 77 17.13 13.36 13.77
C PRO A 77 17.18 12.04 14.54
N GLU A 78 18.32 11.36 14.50
CA GLU A 78 18.56 10.13 15.24
C GLU A 78 19.81 10.26 16.10
N THR A 79 19.71 10.00 17.40
CA THR A 79 20.86 9.89 18.30
C THR A 79 20.77 8.60 19.11
N ASN A 80 21.81 7.77 19.05
CA ASN A 80 21.88 6.50 19.78
C ASN A 80 20.65 5.59 19.55
N ARG A 81 20.20 5.46 18.29
CA ARG A 81 19.01 4.66 17.90
C ARG A 81 17.71 5.13 18.52
N ARG A 82 17.61 6.43 18.85
CA ARG A 82 16.38 7.09 19.26
C ARG A 82 16.13 8.24 18.30
N TYR A 83 14.96 8.22 17.68
CA TYR A 83 14.48 9.28 16.80
C TYR A 83 13.88 10.41 17.63
N ASP A 84 14.16 11.64 17.24
CA ASP A 84 13.67 12.85 17.88
C ASP A 84 12.49 13.42 17.10
N TYR A 85 11.29 12.93 17.42
CA TYR A 85 10.05 13.35 16.77
C TYR A 85 9.63 14.75 17.18
N ASP A 86 10.00 15.21 18.39
CA ASP A 86 9.73 16.58 18.83
C ASP A 86 10.51 17.56 17.96
N ALA A 87 11.81 17.32 17.75
CA ALA A 87 12.63 18.12 16.83
C ALA A 87 12.13 18.06 15.37
N TYR A 88 11.60 16.92 14.93
CA TYR A 88 10.99 16.78 13.61
C TYR A 88 9.77 17.69 13.42
N PHE A 89 8.86 17.71 14.40
CA PHE A 89 7.68 18.57 14.35
C PHE A 89 8.04 20.05 14.55
N ASP A 90 8.98 20.38 15.44
CA ASP A 90 9.45 21.75 15.66
C ASP A 90 10.11 22.35 14.39
N ALA A 91 10.74 21.52 13.57
CA ALA A 91 11.33 21.94 12.30
C ALA A 91 10.29 22.23 11.20
N ALA A 92 9.02 21.83 11.39
CA ALA A 92 7.93 22.09 10.45
C ALA A 92 6.99 23.18 10.99
N SER A 93 6.79 24.25 10.22
CA SER A 93 5.84 25.31 10.60
C SER A 93 4.38 24.91 10.35
N THR A 94 4.10 24.32 9.19
CA THR A 94 2.76 23.94 8.69
C THR A 94 2.91 22.85 7.63
N ASN A 95 1.84 22.08 7.40
CA ASN A 95 1.74 21.09 6.33
C ASN A 95 2.79 19.98 6.42
N VAL A 96 2.82 19.23 7.52
CA VAL A 96 3.86 18.23 7.83
C VAL A 96 3.32 16.81 7.70
N LEU A 97 4.12 15.89 7.16
CA LEU A 97 3.81 14.47 7.16
C LEU A 97 3.76 13.95 8.61
N VAL A 98 2.72 13.24 8.99
CA VAL A 98 2.71 12.49 10.25
C VAL A 98 3.61 11.26 10.04
N PRO A 99 4.63 11.02 10.89
CA PRO A 99 5.64 9.97 10.67
C PRO A 99 5.12 8.57 11.03
N LEU A 100 3.89 8.28 10.63
CA LEU A 100 3.19 7.02 10.80
C LEU A 100 2.56 6.57 9.48
N GLU A 101 2.63 5.27 9.26
CA GLU A 101 1.75 4.57 8.34
C GLU A 101 0.55 4.04 9.13
N VAL A 102 -0.67 4.33 8.66
CA VAL A 102 -1.91 3.84 9.28
C VAL A 102 -2.47 2.70 8.43
N VAL A 103 -2.49 1.49 8.98
CA VAL A 103 -2.94 0.28 8.30
C VAL A 103 -4.30 -0.14 8.84
N VAL A 104 -5.31 -0.24 7.98
CA VAL A 104 -6.65 -0.74 8.33
C VAL A 104 -6.83 -2.13 7.73
N ARG A 105 -7.35 -3.06 8.52
CA ARG A 105 -7.60 -4.45 8.09
C ARG A 105 -9.06 -4.80 8.26
N ASN A 106 -9.72 -5.20 7.18
CA ASN A 106 -11.04 -5.82 7.19
C ASN A 106 -10.95 -7.35 7.22
N ALA A 107 -9.81 -7.91 6.80
CA ALA A 107 -9.52 -9.33 6.81
C ALA A 107 -8.04 -9.61 7.04
N VAL A 108 -7.74 -10.84 7.46
CA VAL A 108 -6.38 -11.33 7.72
C VAL A 108 -6.02 -12.44 6.73
N PRO A 109 -5.39 -12.11 5.58
CA PRO A 109 -4.94 -13.11 4.62
C PRO A 109 -3.80 -13.98 5.19
N VAL A 110 -3.58 -15.15 4.59
CA VAL A 110 -2.54 -16.12 5.01
C VAL A 110 -1.14 -15.48 5.05
N GLY A 111 -0.81 -14.64 4.07
CA GLY A 111 0.46 -13.92 4.00
C GLY A 111 0.61 -12.72 4.95
N SER A 112 -0.42 -12.38 5.75
CA SER A 112 -0.39 -11.20 6.61
C SER A 112 0.68 -11.31 7.72
N SER A 113 1.47 -10.24 7.89
CA SER A 113 2.44 -10.13 8.97
C SER A 113 1.78 -10.14 10.36
N LEU A 114 0.49 -9.78 10.45
CA LEU A 114 -0.31 -9.81 11.67
C LEU A 114 -0.31 -11.20 12.31
N ARG A 115 -0.38 -12.27 11.50
CA ARG A 115 -0.51 -13.65 11.99
C ARG A 115 0.67 -14.12 12.85
N ARG A 116 1.83 -13.47 12.73
CA ARG A 116 3.02 -13.73 13.55
C ARG A 116 3.08 -12.89 14.83
N ARG A 117 2.25 -11.86 14.93
CA ARG A 117 2.28 -10.85 16.01
C ARG A 117 1.07 -10.94 16.94
N ARG A 118 -0.06 -11.46 16.47
CA ARG A 118 -1.32 -11.56 17.20
C ARG A 118 -1.98 -12.92 17.01
N SER A 119 -2.69 -13.39 18.02
CA SER A 119 -3.60 -14.52 17.91
C SER A 119 -4.94 -14.09 17.26
N PRO A 120 -5.76 -15.02 16.76
CA PRO A 120 -7.10 -14.67 16.29
C PRO A 120 -7.96 -14.02 17.38
N ARG A 121 -7.83 -14.45 18.63
CA ARG A 121 -8.57 -13.89 19.78
C ARG A 121 -8.23 -12.43 20.04
N ASP A 122 -6.97 -12.03 19.86
CA ASP A 122 -6.54 -10.62 19.95
C ASP A 122 -7.15 -9.74 18.85
N CYS A 123 -7.80 -10.34 17.86
CA CYS A 123 -8.47 -9.69 16.74
C CYS A 123 -10.01 -9.89 16.77
N GLY A 124 -10.56 -10.34 17.90
CA GLY A 124 -12.01 -10.53 18.07
C GLY A 124 -12.58 -11.81 17.45
N LEU A 125 -11.74 -12.76 17.05
CA LEU A 125 -12.18 -14.02 16.45
C LEU A 125 -12.27 -15.14 17.49
N ASP A 126 -13.32 -15.97 17.42
CA ASP A 126 -13.44 -17.18 18.26
C ASP A 126 -12.70 -18.38 17.63
N GLN A 127 -11.39 -18.24 17.46
CA GLN A 127 -10.51 -19.27 16.94
C GLN A 127 -9.23 -19.35 17.76
N ALA A 128 -8.72 -20.56 17.99
CA ALA A 128 -7.47 -20.74 18.74
C ALA A 128 -6.23 -20.43 17.90
N ASN A 129 -6.26 -20.80 16.61
CA ASN A 129 -5.16 -20.65 15.67
C ASN A 129 -5.66 -20.03 14.37
N TRP A 130 -4.77 -19.35 13.65
CA TRP A 130 -5.08 -18.85 12.32
C TRP A 130 -5.31 -20.02 11.34
N PRO A 131 -6.40 -20.01 10.55
CA PRO A 131 -6.67 -21.05 9.58
C PRO A 131 -5.92 -20.78 8.26
N ASP A 132 -5.72 -21.79 7.43
CA ASP A 132 -4.95 -21.69 6.17
C ASP A 132 -5.71 -21.00 5.01
N HIS A 133 -6.68 -20.15 5.33
CA HIS A 133 -7.42 -19.30 4.40
C HIS A 133 -7.58 -17.88 4.98
N PRO A 134 -7.88 -16.87 4.15
CA PRO A 134 -8.17 -15.51 4.65
C PRO A 134 -9.38 -15.49 5.60
N VAL A 135 -9.30 -14.72 6.67
CA VAL A 135 -10.39 -14.59 7.67
C VAL A 135 -10.87 -13.15 7.72
N ALA A 136 -12.17 -12.92 7.53
CA ALA A 136 -12.79 -11.62 7.73
C ALA A 136 -12.81 -11.28 9.23
N LEU A 137 -12.53 -10.02 9.57
CA LEU A 137 -12.62 -9.51 10.93
C LEU A 137 -14.05 -9.02 11.20
N PRO A 138 -14.55 -9.16 12.46
CA PRO A 138 -15.87 -8.66 12.81
C PRO A 138 -15.94 -7.13 12.76
N GLU A 139 -14.84 -6.46 13.10
CA GLU A 139 -14.66 -5.02 13.00
C GLU A 139 -13.27 -4.73 12.39
N PRO A 140 -13.11 -3.63 11.63
CA PRO A 140 -11.81 -3.27 11.09
C PRO A 140 -10.76 -3.04 12.19
N LEU A 141 -9.59 -3.66 12.03
CA LEU A 141 -8.46 -3.46 12.93
C LEU A 141 -7.55 -2.35 12.39
N VAL A 142 -7.26 -1.34 13.22
CA VAL A 142 -6.26 -0.30 12.91
C VAL A 142 -4.92 -0.63 13.57
N GLU A 143 -3.85 -0.56 12.80
CA GLU A 143 -2.47 -0.71 13.25
C GLU A 143 -1.62 0.47 12.76
N PHE A 144 -0.59 0.81 13.54
CA PHE A 144 0.37 1.83 13.18
C PHE A 144 1.74 1.20 12.94
N SER A 145 2.44 1.68 11.92
CA SER A 145 3.88 1.46 11.78
C SER A 145 4.62 2.76 11.62
N THR A 146 5.91 2.75 11.96
CA THR A 146 6.77 3.91 11.75
C THR A 146 6.89 4.24 10.28
N LYS A 147 7.06 5.52 10.00
CA LYS A 147 7.49 6.06 8.71
C LYS A 147 8.74 6.91 8.95
N LEU A 148 9.63 6.98 7.96
CA LEU A 148 10.89 7.76 7.98
C LEU A 148 12.03 7.18 8.83
N GLU A 149 11.78 6.15 9.65
CA GLU A 149 12.86 5.38 10.27
C GLU A 149 13.63 4.57 9.21
N ALA A 150 14.81 4.04 9.57
CA ALA A 150 15.60 3.19 8.67
C ALA A 150 14.86 1.91 8.22
N SER A 151 13.93 1.42 9.04
CA SER A 151 13.01 0.33 8.69
C SER A 151 11.70 0.46 9.43
N ASP A 152 10.59 0.33 8.70
CA ASP A 152 9.25 0.40 9.29
C ASP A 152 9.02 -0.75 10.28
N ARG A 153 8.44 -0.41 11.43
CA ARG A 153 8.09 -1.37 12.48
C ARG A 153 6.71 -1.08 13.04
N TYR A 154 5.99 -2.14 13.40
CA TYR A 154 4.66 -2.00 14.02
C TYR A 154 4.79 -1.54 15.47
N LEU A 155 3.86 -0.69 15.87
CA LEU A 155 3.87 0.04 17.14
C LEU A 155 2.74 -0.43 18.05
N ASP A 156 2.96 -0.31 19.36
CA ASP A 156 1.85 -0.25 20.30
C ASP A 156 1.22 1.15 20.31
N ARG A 157 0.09 1.30 21.02
CA ARG A 157 -0.65 2.57 21.04
C ARG A 157 0.11 3.70 21.71
N GLN A 158 0.89 3.42 22.76
CA GLN A 158 1.62 4.45 23.49
C GLN A 158 2.75 5.00 22.62
N GLU A 159 3.47 4.12 21.94
CA GLU A 159 4.53 4.51 21.04
C GLU A 159 3.98 5.24 19.82
N ALA A 160 2.90 4.76 19.21
CA ALA A 160 2.24 5.45 18.10
C ALA A 160 1.77 6.86 18.49
N ALA A 161 1.21 7.04 19.68
CA ALA A 161 0.80 8.35 20.17
C ALA A 161 1.98 9.31 20.37
N ALA A 162 3.12 8.82 20.86
CA ALA A 162 4.33 9.64 20.97
C ALA A 162 4.88 10.06 19.60
N ILE A 163 4.88 9.15 18.62
CA ILE A 163 5.38 9.40 17.27
C ILE A 163 4.44 10.31 16.47
N ALA A 164 3.11 10.23 16.70
CA ALA A 164 2.13 11.10 16.08
C ALA A 164 2.29 12.58 16.46
N GLY A 165 3.01 12.87 17.55
CA GLY A 165 3.32 14.21 18.05
C GLY A 165 2.05 15.02 18.34
N PRO A 166 1.80 16.13 17.61
CA PRO A 166 0.63 16.98 17.85
C PRO A 166 -0.71 16.34 17.44
N VAL A 167 -0.70 15.23 16.71
CA VAL A 167 -1.93 14.57 16.24
C VAL A 167 -2.42 13.56 17.27
N ALA A 168 -3.68 13.67 17.68
CA ALA A 168 -4.29 12.69 18.56
C ALA A 168 -4.51 11.36 17.83
N LEU A 169 -4.07 10.26 18.44
CA LEU A 169 -4.21 8.92 17.83
C LEU A 169 -5.66 8.57 17.41
N PRO A 170 -6.71 8.89 18.20
CA PRO A 170 -8.08 8.65 17.77
C PRO A 170 -8.49 9.39 16.49
N GLU A 171 -7.93 10.58 16.21
CA GLU A 171 -8.22 11.32 14.97
C GLU A 171 -7.61 10.63 13.75
N LEU A 172 -6.41 10.04 13.89
CA LEU A 172 -5.82 9.19 12.86
C LEU A 172 -6.66 7.95 12.58
N GLU A 173 -7.20 7.32 13.64
CA GLU A 173 -8.06 6.15 13.51
C GLU A 173 -9.37 6.49 12.82
N GLU A 174 -10.03 7.57 13.22
CA GLU A 174 -11.27 8.05 12.61
C GLU A 174 -11.08 8.34 11.13
N LEU A 175 -10.02 9.09 10.77
CA LEU A 175 -9.71 9.37 9.37
C LEU A 175 -9.44 8.09 8.57
N ALA A 176 -8.63 7.17 9.11
CA ALA A 176 -8.31 5.93 8.43
C ALA A 176 -9.52 5.01 8.25
N LEU A 177 -10.43 4.95 9.23
CA LEU A 177 -11.67 4.21 9.14
C LEU A 177 -12.63 4.83 8.11
N ALA A 178 -12.73 6.16 8.04
CA ALA A 178 -13.52 6.85 7.01
C ALA A 178 -12.99 6.57 5.60
N VAL A 179 -11.66 6.59 5.41
CA VAL A 179 -11.05 6.20 4.13
C VAL A 179 -11.33 4.74 3.80
N ASN A 180 -11.18 3.85 4.78
CA ASN A 180 -11.44 2.42 4.62
C ASN A 180 -12.90 2.16 4.23
N GLU A 181 -13.87 2.87 4.82
CA GLU A 181 -15.29 2.74 4.48
C GLU A 181 -15.54 3.08 3.01
N VAL A 182 -15.05 4.23 2.53
CA VAL A 182 -15.22 4.66 1.13
C VAL A 182 -14.58 3.67 0.15
N ILE A 183 -13.35 3.22 0.40
CA ILE A 183 -12.65 2.26 -0.45
C ILE A 183 -13.35 0.90 -0.44
N THR A 184 -13.78 0.43 0.74
CA THR A 184 -14.46 -0.87 0.89
C THR A 184 -15.80 -0.86 0.18
N ALA A 185 -16.64 0.16 0.40
CA ALA A 185 -17.90 0.31 -0.29
C ALA A 185 -17.71 0.36 -1.81
N ARG A 186 -16.66 1.05 -2.28
CA ARG A 186 -16.35 1.08 -3.72
C ARG A 186 -15.96 -0.28 -4.24
N ALA A 187 -15.06 -0.99 -3.56
CA ALA A 187 -14.60 -2.31 -3.93
C ALA A 187 -15.77 -3.32 -4.01
N GLU A 188 -16.62 -3.34 -2.99
CA GLU A 188 -17.78 -4.24 -2.92
C GLU A 188 -18.77 -3.97 -4.06
N ALA A 189 -19.02 -2.71 -4.41
CA ALA A 189 -19.92 -2.31 -5.49
C ALA A 189 -19.48 -2.84 -6.88
N VAL A 190 -18.21 -3.23 -7.04
CA VAL A 190 -17.67 -3.78 -8.29
C VAL A 190 -17.23 -5.25 -8.15
N GLY A 191 -17.65 -5.92 -7.08
CA GLY A 191 -17.38 -7.34 -6.85
C GLY A 191 -15.96 -7.65 -6.36
N LEU A 192 -15.29 -6.66 -5.76
CA LEU A 192 -13.98 -6.83 -5.13
C LEU A 192 -14.12 -6.95 -3.61
N THR A 193 -13.31 -7.81 -3.00
CA THR A 193 -13.12 -7.84 -1.55
C THR A 193 -11.93 -6.99 -1.16
N HIS A 194 -12.12 -6.01 -0.28
CA HIS A 194 -11.05 -5.18 0.27
C HIS A 194 -10.53 -5.76 1.60
N GLN A 195 -9.34 -6.35 1.61
CA GLN A 195 -8.83 -7.09 2.78
C GLN A 195 -8.09 -6.20 3.78
N ASP A 196 -7.17 -5.38 3.29
CA ASP A 196 -6.44 -4.41 4.08
C ASP A 196 -5.91 -3.29 3.18
N GLY A 197 -5.63 -2.15 3.80
CA GLY A 197 -5.17 -0.93 3.15
C GLY A 197 -4.25 -0.13 4.07
N LYS A 198 -3.45 0.74 3.47
CA LYS A 198 -2.58 1.67 4.19
C LYS A 198 -2.79 3.09 3.67
N ILE A 199 -2.79 4.05 4.58
CA ILE A 199 -2.69 5.47 4.26
C ILE A 199 -1.53 6.13 5.01
N GLU A 200 -1.07 7.24 4.46
CA GLU A 200 -0.24 8.22 5.16
C GLU A 200 -1.09 9.48 5.39
N CYS A 201 -0.75 10.27 6.41
CA CYS A 201 -1.52 11.46 6.78
C CYS A 201 -0.62 12.70 6.86
N VAL A 202 -1.19 13.85 6.53
CA VAL A 202 -0.53 15.16 6.60
C VAL A 202 -1.31 16.04 7.56
N LEU A 203 -0.60 16.72 8.45
CA LEU A 203 -1.15 17.73 9.35
C LEU A 203 -0.95 19.12 8.73
N THR A 204 -2.04 19.75 8.32
CA THR A 204 -2.06 21.09 7.71
C THR A 204 -2.88 22.03 8.58
N ASP A 205 -2.25 23.03 9.19
CA ASP A 205 -2.91 24.04 10.03
C ASP A 205 -3.83 23.43 11.10
N GLY A 206 -3.35 22.38 11.77
CA GLY A 206 -4.12 21.64 12.79
C GLY A 206 -5.20 20.70 12.24
N THR A 207 -5.38 20.64 10.91
CA THR A 207 -6.31 19.72 10.26
C THR A 207 -5.57 18.52 9.69
N LEU A 208 -5.99 17.33 10.09
CA LEU A 208 -5.48 16.08 9.53
C LEU A 208 -6.09 15.81 8.15
N ARG A 209 -5.26 15.44 7.18
CA ARG A 209 -5.67 15.12 5.80
C ARG A 209 -5.01 13.83 5.34
N VAL A 210 -5.66 13.11 4.44
CA VAL A 210 -5.03 11.97 3.74
C VAL A 210 -3.91 12.48 2.85
N GLY A 211 -2.72 11.94 3.06
CA GLY A 211 -1.50 12.18 2.31
C GLY A 211 -1.15 11.05 1.35
N ASP A 212 -0.01 11.20 0.69
CA ASP A 212 0.50 10.29 -0.36
C ASP A 212 -0.60 9.88 -1.36
N VAL A 213 -0.74 8.58 -1.66
CA VAL A 213 -1.83 8.03 -2.47
C VAL A 213 -2.62 7.01 -1.65
N ALA A 214 -3.94 6.94 -1.86
CA ALA A 214 -4.83 5.98 -1.21
C ALA A 214 -5.63 5.16 -2.23
N GLY A 215 -6.14 4.00 -1.81
CA GLY A 215 -7.06 3.16 -2.59
C GLY A 215 -6.48 2.44 -3.81
N THR A 216 -5.16 2.43 -4.03
CA THR A 216 -4.56 1.73 -5.18
C THR A 216 -4.29 0.24 -4.91
N LEU A 217 -4.02 -0.54 -5.97
CA LEU A 217 -3.59 -1.96 -5.89
C LEU A 217 -2.22 -2.17 -5.21
N ASP A 218 -1.41 -1.11 -5.12
CA ASP A 218 -0.10 -1.16 -4.48
C ASP A 218 -0.21 -0.94 -2.96
N GLU A 219 -1.20 -0.14 -2.56
CA GLU A 219 -1.41 0.33 -1.18
C GLU A 219 -2.44 -0.55 -0.43
N ASN A 220 -3.22 -1.35 -1.17
CA ASN A 220 -4.31 -2.15 -0.65
C ASN A 220 -4.27 -3.57 -1.23
N ARG A 221 -4.81 -4.53 -0.47
CA ARG A 221 -5.05 -5.89 -0.94
C ARG A 221 -6.52 -6.08 -1.31
N PHE A 222 -6.76 -6.08 -2.61
CA PHE A 222 -8.04 -6.47 -3.18
C PHE A 222 -8.01 -7.92 -3.66
N ARG A 223 -9.14 -8.60 -3.54
CA ARG A 223 -9.39 -9.89 -4.19
C ARG A 223 -10.55 -9.77 -5.17
N TYR A 224 -10.43 -10.46 -6.28
CA TYR A 224 -11.56 -10.82 -7.14
C TYR A 224 -11.68 -12.34 -7.08
N GLN A 225 -12.80 -12.83 -6.54
CA GLN A 225 -12.94 -14.24 -6.16
C GLN A 225 -11.74 -14.67 -5.30
N ASP A 226 -10.99 -15.69 -5.72
CA ASP A 226 -9.82 -16.18 -4.99
C ASP A 226 -8.47 -15.58 -5.40
N GLN A 227 -8.48 -14.66 -6.37
CA GLN A 227 -7.26 -14.08 -6.90
C GLN A 227 -6.90 -12.75 -6.24
N GLN A 228 -5.65 -12.62 -5.78
CA GLN A 228 -5.08 -11.34 -5.35
C GLN A 228 -4.84 -10.41 -6.54
N LEU A 229 -5.27 -9.15 -6.43
CA LEU A 229 -5.12 -8.13 -7.47
C LEU A 229 -3.97 -7.14 -7.20
N SER A 230 -3.14 -7.42 -6.19
CA SER A 230 -2.08 -6.55 -5.72
C SER A 230 -0.69 -7.04 -6.14
N LYS A 231 0.35 -6.33 -5.69
CA LYS A 231 1.76 -6.80 -5.74
C LYS A 231 1.98 -8.17 -5.09
N GLU A 232 1.04 -8.69 -4.30
CA GLU A 232 1.18 -10.02 -3.69
C GLU A 232 1.37 -11.13 -4.74
N LEU A 233 0.71 -11.01 -5.90
CA LEU A 233 0.92 -11.91 -7.04
C LEU A 233 2.41 -12.00 -7.44
N LEU A 234 3.08 -10.85 -7.51
CA LEU A 234 4.50 -10.78 -7.85
C LEU A 234 5.37 -11.38 -6.72
N ARG A 235 4.99 -11.16 -5.45
CA ARG A 235 5.70 -11.76 -4.31
C ARG A 235 5.59 -13.29 -4.34
N GLU A 236 4.40 -13.82 -4.59
CA GLU A 236 4.16 -15.26 -4.71
C GLU A 236 4.98 -15.85 -5.86
N TYR A 237 4.94 -15.22 -7.04
CA TYR A 237 5.73 -15.68 -8.19
C TYR A 237 7.24 -15.73 -7.87
N HIS A 238 7.80 -14.68 -7.26
CA HIS A 238 9.21 -14.67 -6.87
C HIS A 238 9.55 -15.71 -5.79
N ARG A 239 8.65 -15.96 -4.82
CA ARG A 239 8.86 -17.04 -3.82
C ARG A 239 8.94 -18.40 -4.49
N GLN A 240 8.10 -18.66 -5.50
CA GLN A 240 8.07 -19.94 -6.21
C GLN A 240 9.25 -20.13 -7.17
N HIS A 241 9.61 -19.09 -7.93
CA HIS A 241 10.56 -19.21 -9.04
C HIS A 241 11.97 -18.67 -8.74
N GLN A 242 12.11 -17.87 -7.68
CA GLN A 242 13.37 -17.24 -7.28
C GLN A 242 13.61 -17.39 -5.76
N SER A 243 13.21 -18.54 -5.18
CA SER A 243 13.26 -18.81 -3.74
C SER A 243 14.63 -18.52 -3.12
N THR A 244 15.72 -18.94 -3.78
CA THR A 244 17.09 -18.70 -3.27
C THR A 244 17.45 -17.22 -3.13
N TRP A 245 16.89 -16.35 -3.98
CA TRP A 245 17.05 -14.91 -3.83
C TRP A 245 16.21 -14.38 -2.67
N VAL A 246 14.95 -14.82 -2.56
CA VAL A 246 14.06 -14.44 -1.45
C VAL A 246 14.63 -14.85 -0.08
N GLU A 247 15.22 -16.04 0.00
CA GLU A 247 15.93 -16.55 1.18
C GLU A 247 17.15 -15.69 1.50
N ALA A 248 17.96 -15.32 0.50
CA ALA A 248 19.12 -14.44 0.70
C ALA A 248 18.71 -13.04 1.19
N VAL A 249 17.63 -12.46 0.65
CA VAL A 249 17.04 -11.20 1.13
C VAL A 249 16.64 -11.33 2.60
N THR A 250 15.98 -12.45 2.97
CA THR A 250 15.53 -12.70 4.33
C THR A 250 16.72 -12.85 5.30
N ALA A 251 17.76 -13.59 4.88
CA ALA A 251 18.98 -13.76 5.66
C ALA A 251 19.72 -12.43 5.86
N ALA A 252 19.88 -11.64 4.80
CA ALA A 252 20.53 -10.33 4.85
C ALA A 252 19.79 -9.35 5.77
N LYS A 253 18.46 -9.28 5.68
CA LYS A 253 17.64 -8.47 6.60
C LYS A 253 17.78 -8.93 8.06
N THR A 254 17.87 -10.24 8.29
CA THR A 254 18.03 -10.80 9.63
C THR A 254 19.39 -10.45 10.22
N ALA A 255 20.46 -10.52 9.42
CA ALA A 255 21.81 -10.14 9.82
C ALA A 255 21.91 -8.62 10.10
N ALA A 256 21.34 -7.77 9.24
CA ALA A 256 21.37 -6.31 9.41
C ALA A 256 20.58 -5.83 10.64
N ARG A 257 19.56 -6.57 11.10
CA ARG A 257 18.90 -6.28 12.40
C ARG A 257 19.84 -6.44 13.59
N GLN A 258 20.87 -7.26 13.46
CA GLN A 258 21.89 -7.47 14.49
C GLN A 258 23.04 -6.46 14.36
N ASP A 259 23.32 -5.97 13.15
CA ASP A 259 24.34 -4.96 12.84
C ASP A 259 23.74 -3.74 12.11
N SER A 260 23.34 -2.73 12.88
CA SER A 260 22.53 -1.59 12.42
C SER A 260 23.27 -0.55 11.55
N ARG A 261 24.46 -0.85 11.03
CA ARG A 261 25.31 0.14 10.34
C ARG A 261 25.38 -0.03 8.82
N THR A 262 24.87 -1.14 8.29
CA THR A 262 25.08 -1.51 6.88
C THR A 262 23.72 -1.71 6.22
N ASP A 263 23.51 -1.10 5.05
CA ASP A 263 22.32 -1.38 4.23
C ASP A 263 22.29 -2.90 3.98
N TRP A 264 21.22 -3.57 4.41
CA TRP A 264 21.07 -5.01 4.26
C TRP A 264 21.21 -5.46 2.80
N ARG A 265 20.93 -4.56 1.84
CA ARG A 265 21.11 -4.85 0.41
C ARG A 265 22.57 -5.11 0.05
N GLU A 266 23.52 -4.41 0.67
CA GLU A 266 24.96 -4.63 0.45
C GLU A 266 25.40 -6.02 0.95
N GLN A 267 24.68 -6.58 1.92
CA GLN A 267 24.91 -7.92 2.45
C GLN A 267 24.22 -9.01 1.63
N CYS A 268 23.27 -8.65 0.76
CA CYS A 268 22.56 -9.60 -0.09
C CYS A 268 23.36 -9.87 -1.37
N SER A 269 24.10 -10.98 -1.39
CA SER A 269 24.91 -11.39 -2.55
C SER A 269 24.11 -11.84 -3.78
N ARG A 270 22.78 -11.92 -3.68
CA ARG A 270 21.88 -12.32 -4.75
C ARG A 270 21.01 -11.15 -5.19
N SER A 271 20.76 -11.07 -6.49
CA SER A 271 19.85 -10.11 -7.10
C SER A 271 18.70 -10.84 -7.79
N PRO A 272 17.51 -10.22 -7.91
CA PRO A 272 16.41 -10.81 -8.65
C PRO A 272 16.75 -10.90 -10.13
N THR A 273 16.26 -11.95 -10.80
CA THR A 273 16.28 -12.04 -12.26
C THR A 273 15.02 -11.45 -12.87
N PRO A 274 15.09 -10.95 -14.12
CA PRO A 274 13.93 -10.50 -14.86
C PRO A 274 12.77 -11.51 -14.88
N LEU A 275 11.54 -11.01 -14.82
CA LEU A 275 10.33 -11.79 -15.01
C LEU A 275 10.18 -12.21 -16.48
N PRO A 276 9.68 -13.43 -16.75
CA PRO A 276 9.33 -13.83 -18.11
C PRO A 276 8.28 -12.89 -18.73
N THR A 277 8.41 -12.62 -20.04
CA THR A 277 7.46 -11.75 -20.78
C THR A 277 5.98 -12.08 -20.55
N PRO A 278 5.55 -13.37 -20.53
CA PRO A 278 4.16 -13.70 -20.25
C PRO A 278 3.68 -13.24 -18.87
N VAL A 279 4.53 -13.32 -17.85
CA VAL A 279 4.23 -12.87 -16.47
C VAL A 279 4.02 -11.35 -16.46
N VAL A 280 4.94 -10.61 -17.07
CA VAL A 280 4.85 -9.15 -17.19
C VAL A 280 3.56 -8.74 -17.91
N ALA A 281 3.22 -9.43 -19.00
CA ALA A 281 2.01 -9.14 -19.77
C ALA A 281 0.73 -9.41 -18.97
N THR A 282 0.65 -10.53 -18.25
CA THR A 282 -0.48 -10.88 -17.39
C THR A 282 -0.65 -9.87 -16.26
N VAL A 283 0.41 -9.53 -15.54
CA VAL A 283 0.35 -8.56 -14.44
C VAL A 283 -0.03 -7.17 -14.97
N SER A 284 0.54 -6.75 -16.10
CA SER A 284 0.17 -5.50 -16.77
C SER A 284 -1.32 -5.43 -17.10
N LYS A 285 -1.90 -6.52 -17.62
CA LYS A 285 -3.34 -6.61 -17.92
C LYS A 285 -4.18 -6.64 -16.64
N LEU A 286 -3.71 -7.31 -15.59
CA LEU A 286 -4.39 -7.34 -14.29
C LEU A 286 -4.56 -5.94 -13.70
N TYR A 287 -3.48 -5.14 -13.66
CA TYR A 287 -3.54 -3.77 -13.15
C TYR A 287 -4.52 -2.90 -13.95
N ALA A 288 -4.44 -2.98 -15.28
CA ALA A 288 -5.32 -2.22 -16.17
C ALA A 288 -6.79 -2.60 -15.98
N THR A 289 -7.14 -3.89 -16.07
CA THR A 289 -8.53 -4.35 -15.95
C THR A 289 -9.10 -4.19 -14.55
N ALA A 290 -8.29 -4.35 -13.49
CA ALA A 290 -8.71 -4.08 -12.12
C ALA A 290 -8.99 -2.59 -11.91
N THR A 291 -8.21 -1.70 -12.55
CA THR A 291 -8.47 -0.25 -12.52
C THR A 291 -9.74 0.10 -13.28
N ASP A 292 -9.96 -0.49 -14.46
CA ASP A 292 -11.18 -0.26 -15.24
C ASP A 292 -12.42 -0.70 -14.47
N ALA A 293 -12.36 -1.90 -13.85
CA ALA A 293 -13.41 -2.40 -12.98
C ALA A 293 -13.62 -1.50 -11.75
N TYR A 294 -12.54 -1.15 -11.04
CA TYR A 294 -12.61 -0.32 -9.84
C TYR A 294 -13.11 1.10 -10.13
N THR A 295 -12.79 1.71 -11.26
CA THR A 295 -13.30 3.06 -11.60
C THR A 295 -14.65 3.01 -12.32
N GLY A 296 -15.06 1.85 -12.83
CA GLY A 296 -16.30 1.69 -13.59
C GLY A 296 -16.23 2.32 -14.99
N ARG A 297 -15.03 2.60 -15.50
CA ARG A 297 -14.78 3.21 -16.80
C ARG A 297 -13.71 2.40 -17.54
N ASP A 298 -13.89 2.23 -18.85
CA ASP A 298 -12.90 1.58 -19.71
C ASP A 298 -11.80 2.59 -20.09
N TRP A 299 -10.70 2.59 -19.35
CA TRP A 299 -9.53 3.43 -19.62
C TRP A 299 -8.51 2.76 -20.52
N PHE A 300 -8.39 1.44 -20.44
CA PHE A 300 -7.31 0.71 -21.10
C PHE A 300 -7.77 -0.16 -22.27
N GLY A 301 -9.04 -0.57 -22.33
CA GLY A 301 -9.60 -1.32 -23.46
C GLY A 301 -9.01 -2.71 -23.63
N VAL A 302 -8.61 -3.37 -22.53
CA VAL A 302 -7.74 -4.57 -22.60
C VAL A 302 -8.41 -5.88 -22.16
N GLY A 303 -9.73 -5.87 -22.06
CA GLY A 303 -10.57 -7.02 -21.75
C GLY A 303 -11.17 -6.95 -20.34
N SER A 304 -11.70 -8.08 -19.86
CA SER A 304 -12.35 -8.14 -18.55
C SER A 304 -11.37 -8.47 -17.42
N LEU A 305 -11.73 -8.02 -16.21
CA LEU A 305 -11.06 -8.41 -14.97
C LEU A 305 -11.09 -9.92 -14.77
N GLU A 306 -12.22 -10.59 -15.09
CA GLU A 306 -12.36 -12.04 -14.97
C GLU A 306 -11.26 -12.79 -15.76
N THR A 307 -11.09 -12.47 -17.04
CA THR A 307 -10.05 -13.12 -17.86
C THR A 307 -8.64 -12.82 -17.34
N ALA A 308 -8.40 -11.59 -16.85
CA ALA A 308 -7.10 -11.22 -16.30
C ALA A 308 -6.82 -11.94 -14.98
N ALA A 309 -7.82 -12.09 -14.12
CA ALA A 309 -7.73 -12.80 -12.85
C ALA A 309 -7.47 -14.30 -13.06
N SER A 310 -8.18 -14.96 -13.98
CA SER A 310 -7.92 -16.37 -14.32
C SER A 310 -6.51 -16.58 -14.90
N ALA A 311 -6.02 -15.64 -15.71
CA ALA A 311 -4.65 -15.71 -16.21
C ALA A 311 -3.60 -15.51 -15.10
N ALA A 312 -3.90 -14.66 -14.11
CA ALA A 312 -3.04 -14.45 -12.94
C ALA A 312 -3.00 -15.68 -12.03
N GLU A 313 -4.14 -16.35 -11.82
CA GLU A 313 -4.24 -17.57 -11.03
C GLU A 313 -3.34 -18.69 -11.58
N GLN A 314 -3.27 -18.82 -12.91
CA GLN A 314 -2.39 -19.79 -13.58
C GLN A 314 -0.89 -19.53 -13.34
N LEU A 315 -0.49 -18.31 -12.95
CA LEU A 315 0.91 -17.99 -12.65
C LEU A 315 1.34 -18.45 -11.26
N THR A 316 0.39 -18.60 -10.34
CA THR A 316 0.65 -18.91 -8.92
C THR A 316 0.13 -20.27 -8.49
N ALA A 317 -0.65 -20.95 -9.34
CA ALA A 317 -1.04 -22.32 -9.12
C ALA A 317 0.21 -23.19 -8.85
N PRO A 318 0.20 -24.04 -7.79
CA PRO A 318 1.29 -24.98 -7.57
C PRO A 318 1.45 -25.81 -8.85
N GLY A 319 2.65 -25.78 -9.46
CA GLY A 319 2.96 -26.66 -10.58
C GLY A 319 2.71 -28.11 -10.15
N GLY A 320 1.92 -28.84 -10.95
CA GLY A 320 1.66 -30.27 -10.76
C GLY A 320 2.90 -31.12 -10.97
#